data_AF-A0A948W3K6-F1
#
_entry.id   AF-A0A948W3K6-F1
#
_cell.length_a   1.000
_cell.length_b   1.000
_cell.length_c   1.000
_cell.angle_alpha   90.00
_cell.angle_beta   90.00
_cell.angle_gamma   90.00
#
_symmetry.space_group_name_H-M   'P 1'
#
loop_
_entity.id
_entity.type
_entity.pdbx_description
1 polymer ?
#
loop_
_entity_poly.entity_id
_entity_poly.type
_entity_poly.pdbx_seq_one_letter_code
_entity_poly.pdbx_strand_id
1 'polypeptide(L)'
;MEGSYVPQGALRQYDPVHALHLHIDRGRGEQLKEMKLDRAILSRAWWGGWVLLRESLREKGITLAGPAPRTLIDPVSSEELRQAALAILHGWTKQILDDPAEISSRGYQSYTVLTLCRILYTLHHGAVASKTLAARWAQETLDERWTPLIDRAWLGRQNPGLKAESNDVNETLDFIRYNLECSQQFKRTTEGR
;
A
#
# COMPACT_ATOMS: atom_id res chain seq x y z
N MET A 1 2.20 10.73 -16.97
CA MET A 1 0.87 10.08 -16.87
C MET A 1 1.15 8.67 -16.37
N GLU A 2 0.33 8.12 -15.47
CA GLU A 2 0.45 6.74 -15.00
C GLU A 2 -0.83 6.00 -15.38
N GLY A 3 -0.74 4.74 -15.80
CA GLY A 3 -1.92 3.98 -16.22
C GLY A 3 -1.63 2.52 -16.54
N SER A 4 -2.67 1.68 -16.40
CA SER A 4 -2.61 0.25 -16.69
C SER A 4 -3.65 -0.14 -17.75
N TYR A 5 -3.27 -1.03 -18.66
CA TYR A 5 -4.13 -1.62 -19.66
C TYR A 5 -4.48 -3.04 -19.24
N VAL A 6 -5.69 -3.21 -18.72
CA VAL A 6 -6.15 -4.45 -18.11
C VAL A 6 -7.36 -4.98 -18.89
N PRO A 7 -7.35 -6.24 -19.34
CA PRO A 7 -8.52 -6.86 -19.95
C PRO A 7 -9.73 -6.80 -19.01
N GLN A 8 -10.92 -6.57 -19.55
CA GLN A 8 -12.13 -6.38 -18.75
C GLN A 8 -12.43 -7.56 -17.80
N GLY A 9 -12.15 -8.80 -18.23
CA GLY A 9 -12.31 -9.98 -17.38
C GLY A 9 -11.39 -9.97 -16.14
N ALA A 10 -10.13 -9.59 -16.33
CA ALA A 10 -9.13 -9.47 -15.24
C ALA A 10 -9.40 -8.27 -14.31
N LEU A 11 -10.12 -7.26 -14.81
CA LEU A 11 -10.59 -6.14 -14.00
C LEU A 11 -11.74 -6.55 -13.06
N ARG A 12 -12.62 -7.46 -13.51
CA ARG A 12 -13.79 -7.90 -12.74
C ARG A 12 -13.40 -8.68 -11.50
N GLN A 13 -12.60 -9.73 -11.66
CA GLN A 13 -12.08 -10.55 -10.57
C GLN A 13 -10.57 -10.69 -10.71
N TYR A 14 -9.89 -10.80 -9.57
CA TYR A 14 -8.46 -11.07 -9.60
C TYR A 14 -8.21 -12.49 -10.11
N ASP A 15 -7.50 -12.59 -11.22
CA ASP A 15 -7.01 -13.84 -11.78
C ASP A 15 -5.47 -13.87 -11.69
N PRO A 16 -4.90 -14.67 -10.76
CA PRO A 16 -3.45 -14.78 -10.63
C PRO A 16 -2.76 -15.43 -11.84
N VAL A 17 -3.50 -16.19 -12.67
CA VAL A 17 -2.96 -16.86 -13.87
C VAL A 17 -2.77 -15.87 -15.01
N HIS A 18 -3.62 -14.84 -15.10
CA HIS A 18 -3.60 -13.82 -16.16
C HIS A 18 -3.29 -12.42 -15.64
N ALA A 19 -2.38 -12.33 -14.67
CA ALA A 19 -2.05 -11.06 -14.02
C ALA A 19 -1.05 -10.18 -14.79
N LEU A 20 -0.59 -10.56 -15.99
CA LEU A 20 0.36 -9.76 -16.75
C LEU A 20 -0.36 -8.67 -17.56
N HIS A 21 -0.10 -7.41 -17.23
CA HIS A 21 -0.80 -6.28 -17.84
C HIS A 21 0.18 -5.16 -18.20
N LEU A 22 -0.10 -4.45 -19.29
CA LEU A 22 0.75 -3.34 -19.70
C LEU A 22 0.54 -2.15 -18.76
N HIS A 23 1.63 -1.51 -18.34
CA HIS A 23 1.62 -0.39 -17.41
C HIS A 23 2.64 0.65 -17.84
N ILE A 24 2.32 1.91 -17.56
CA ILE A 24 3.25 3.03 -17.66
C ILE A 24 3.25 3.77 -16.32
N ASP A 25 4.44 3.96 -15.76
CA ASP A 25 4.63 4.69 -14.51
C ASP A 25 4.65 6.20 -14.74
N ARG A 26 4.50 6.96 -13.65
CA ARG A 26 4.72 8.40 -13.69
C ARG A 26 6.22 8.73 -13.58
N GLY A 27 6.77 9.35 -14.62
CA GLY A 27 8.15 9.84 -14.58
C GLY A 27 8.63 10.40 -15.91
N ARG A 28 9.84 10.96 -15.92
CA ARG A 28 10.52 11.37 -17.17
C ARG A 28 11.19 10.14 -17.77
N GLY A 29 10.89 9.84 -19.03
CA GLY A 29 11.50 8.71 -19.75
C GLY A 29 10.85 7.36 -19.49
N GLU A 30 9.70 7.33 -18.82
CA GLU A 30 8.94 6.09 -18.58
C GLU A 30 8.45 5.49 -19.90
N GLN A 31 8.53 4.17 -19.99
CA GLN A 31 8.11 3.40 -21.15
C GLN A 31 6.99 2.43 -20.75
N LEU A 32 6.19 2.04 -21.73
CA LEU A 32 5.22 0.96 -21.56
C LEU A 32 5.96 -0.34 -21.25
N LYS A 33 5.59 -0.99 -20.16
CA LYS A 33 6.19 -2.25 -19.73
C LYS A 33 5.13 -3.24 -19.31
N GLU A 34 5.45 -4.52 -19.44
CA GLU A 34 4.65 -5.57 -18.83
C GLU A 34 4.84 -5.53 -17.31
N MET A 35 3.75 -5.40 -16.58
CA MET A 35 3.70 -5.47 -15.14
C MET A 35 2.89 -6.68 -14.74
N LYS A 36 3.53 -7.62 -14.04
CA LYS A 36 2.84 -8.78 -13.48
C LYS A 36 2.13 -8.37 -12.21
N LEU A 37 0.83 -8.15 -12.31
CA LEU A 37 -0.08 -7.81 -11.23
C LEU A 37 -0.38 -9.01 -10.29
N ASP A 38 0.61 -9.85 -9.96
CA ASP A 38 0.40 -10.93 -9.00
C ASP A 38 0.56 -10.46 -7.54
N ARG A 39 -0.06 -11.22 -6.62
CA ARG A 39 -0.18 -10.91 -5.19
C ARG A 39 1.16 -10.68 -4.47
N ALA A 40 2.29 -11.12 -5.03
CA ALA A 40 3.59 -11.15 -4.36
C ALA A 40 4.65 -10.26 -5.05
N ILE A 41 4.62 -10.11 -6.37
CA ILE A 41 5.67 -9.45 -7.16
C ILE A 41 5.48 -7.92 -7.23
N LEU A 42 4.29 -7.40 -6.97
CA LEU A 42 4.03 -5.95 -6.95
C LEU A 42 4.55 -5.20 -5.72
N SER A 43 5.31 -5.85 -4.83
CA SER A 43 5.62 -5.34 -3.51
C SER A 43 6.80 -4.35 -3.51
N ARG A 44 6.63 -3.16 -4.09
CA ARG A 44 7.41 -1.95 -3.71
C ARG A 44 6.54 -0.77 -3.24
N ALA A 45 5.21 -0.93 -3.34
CA ALA A 45 4.26 0.12 -3.00
C ALA A 45 2.89 -0.44 -2.59
N TRP A 46 2.23 0.20 -1.62
CA TRP A 46 0.86 -0.10 -1.16
C TRP A 46 -0.19 -0.08 -2.26
N TRP A 47 -0.06 0.83 -3.23
CA TRP A 47 -0.96 0.87 -4.39
C TRP A 47 -0.71 -0.27 -5.37
N GLY A 48 0.43 -0.96 -5.24
CA GLY A 48 0.79 -2.13 -6.01
C GLY A 48 -0.09 -3.33 -5.67
N GLY A 49 -0.79 -3.40 -4.54
CA GLY A 49 -1.73 -4.50 -4.30
C GLY A 49 -2.93 -4.46 -5.25
N TRP A 50 -2.99 -5.35 -6.25
CA TRP A 50 -4.10 -5.39 -7.23
C TRP A 50 -5.49 -5.39 -6.57
N VAL A 51 -5.62 -6.13 -5.46
CA VAL A 51 -6.85 -6.20 -4.65
C VAL A 51 -7.23 -4.84 -4.05
N LEU A 52 -6.26 -4.12 -3.47
CA LEU A 52 -6.48 -2.80 -2.86
C LEU A 52 -6.75 -1.71 -3.91
N LEU A 53 -6.10 -1.82 -5.07
CA LEU A 53 -6.32 -0.93 -6.21
C LEU A 53 -7.73 -1.09 -6.78
N ARG A 54 -8.19 -2.34 -6.98
CA ARG A 54 -9.56 -2.63 -7.44
C ARG A 54 -10.61 -2.06 -6.51
N GLU A 55 -10.46 -2.27 -5.20
CA GLU A 55 -11.38 -1.70 -4.21
C GLU A 55 -11.39 -0.17 -4.26
N SER A 56 -10.21 0.46 -4.32
CA SER A 56 -10.11 1.92 -4.41
C SER A 56 -10.76 2.46 -5.68
N LEU A 57 -10.52 1.80 -6.82
CA LEU A 57 -11.09 2.18 -8.12
C LEU A 57 -12.60 1.98 -8.14
N ARG A 58 -13.10 0.87 -7.58
CA ARG A 58 -14.53 0.57 -7.48
C ARG A 58 -15.27 1.59 -6.62
N GLU A 59 -14.73 1.89 -5.44
CA GLU A 59 -15.44 2.68 -4.43
C GLU A 59 -15.26 4.19 -4.60
N LYS A 60 -14.11 4.62 -5.09
CA LYS A 60 -13.68 6.03 -5.13
C LYS A 60 -13.22 6.50 -6.52
N GLY A 61 -13.24 5.64 -7.53
CA GLY A 61 -12.86 6.00 -8.89
C GLY A 61 -13.81 7.03 -9.52
N ILE A 62 -13.25 7.92 -10.33
CA ILE A 62 -14.01 8.90 -11.11
C ILE A 62 -14.02 8.41 -12.56
N THR A 63 -15.22 8.20 -13.11
CA THR A 63 -15.39 7.77 -14.50
C THR A 63 -15.16 8.95 -15.43
N LEU A 64 -14.08 8.90 -16.22
CA LEU A 64 -13.81 9.92 -17.24
C LEU A 64 -14.48 9.58 -18.58
N ALA A 65 -14.52 8.29 -18.93
CA ALA A 65 -15.19 7.76 -20.12
C ALA A 65 -15.57 6.29 -19.90
N GLY A 66 -16.63 5.84 -20.58
CA GLY A 66 -17.12 4.46 -20.49
C GLY A 66 -17.97 4.17 -19.24
N PRO A 67 -18.16 2.89 -18.91
CA PRO A 67 -19.00 2.49 -17.78
C PRO A 67 -18.34 2.77 -16.42
N ALA A 68 -19.17 2.93 -15.39
CA ALA A 68 -18.70 3.19 -14.04
C ALA A 68 -17.90 2.00 -13.46
N PRO A 69 -16.82 2.21 -12.68
CA PRO A 69 -16.02 1.12 -12.09
C PRO A 69 -16.83 0.05 -11.34
N ARG A 70 -17.91 0.45 -10.64
CA ARG A 70 -18.80 -0.46 -9.92
C ARG A 70 -19.51 -1.50 -10.79
N THR A 71 -19.66 -1.25 -12.09
CA THR A 71 -20.27 -2.20 -13.03
C THR A 71 -19.23 -3.14 -13.66
N LEU A 72 -17.94 -2.79 -13.52
CA LEU A 72 -16.82 -3.55 -14.06
C LEU A 72 -16.15 -4.43 -13.01
N ILE A 73 -16.15 -4.01 -11.74
CA ILE A 73 -15.39 -4.62 -10.64
C ILE A 73 -16.36 -5.21 -9.61
N ASP A 74 -16.22 -6.51 -9.34
CA ASP A 74 -17.00 -7.17 -8.30
C ASP A 74 -16.59 -6.65 -6.90
N PRO A 75 -17.50 -6.66 -5.91
CA PRO A 75 -17.16 -6.27 -4.54
C PRO A 75 -15.93 -7.04 -4.02
N VAL A 76 -15.01 -6.35 -3.37
CA VAL A 76 -13.86 -6.98 -2.70
C VAL A 76 -14.22 -7.17 -1.24
N SER A 77 -14.08 -8.39 -0.71
CA SER A 77 -14.39 -8.65 0.69
C SER A 77 -13.37 -8.04 1.63
N SER A 78 -13.79 -7.69 2.85
CA SER A 78 -12.88 -7.22 3.90
C SER A 78 -11.73 -8.19 4.17
N GLU A 79 -11.97 -9.50 4.04
CA GLU A 79 -10.91 -10.50 4.23
C GLU A 79 -9.90 -10.49 3.09
N GLU A 80 -10.32 -10.35 1.84
CA GLU A 80 -9.39 -10.18 0.72
C GLU A 80 -8.51 -8.93 0.89
N LEU A 81 -9.08 -7.84 1.43
CA LEU A 81 -8.33 -6.62 1.74
C LEU A 81 -7.29 -6.86 2.85
N ARG A 82 -7.65 -7.57 3.93
CA ARG A 82 -6.70 -7.93 4.98
C ARG A 82 -5.58 -8.81 4.46
N GLN A 83 -5.91 -9.85 3.71
CA GLN A 83 -4.91 -10.75 3.12
C GLN A 83 -3.97 -10.02 2.15
N ALA A 84 -4.49 -9.09 1.36
CA ALA A 84 -3.66 -8.25 0.50
C ALA A 84 -2.74 -7.32 1.31
N ALA A 85 -3.24 -6.71 2.38
CA ALA A 85 -2.44 -5.86 3.27
C ALA A 85 -1.33 -6.65 3.98
N LEU A 86 -1.63 -7.86 4.47
CA LEU A 86 -0.63 -8.77 5.05
C LEU A 86 0.45 -9.15 4.04
N ALA A 87 0.07 -9.54 2.82
CA ALA A 87 1.02 -9.91 1.77
C ALA A 87 1.99 -8.76 1.44
N ILE A 88 1.48 -7.53 1.29
CA ILE A 88 2.31 -6.35 1.06
C ILE A 88 3.23 -6.10 2.25
N LEU A 89 2.70 -6.12 3.47
CA LEU A 89 3.50 -5.90 4.67
C LEU A 89 4.67 -6.88 4.72
N HIS A 90 4.43 -8.18 4.57
CA HIS A 90 5.48 -9.19 4.65
C HIS A 90 6.49 -9.15 3.48
N GLY A 91 6.02 -8.91 2.26
CA GLY A 91 6.91 -8.89 1.09
C GLY A 91 7.75 -7.61 1.00
N TRP A 92 7.08 -6.46 1.00
CA TRP A 92 7.73 -5.18 0.74
C TRP A 92 8.62 -4.73 1.90
N THR A 93 8.16 -4.86 3.14
CA THR A 93 8.97 -4.39 4.28
C THR A 93 10.21 -5.25 4.53
N LYS A 94 10.19 -6.53 4.13
CA LYS A 94 11.38 -7.37 4.13
C LYS A 94 12.49 -6.76 3.27
N GLN A 95 12.16 -6.26 2.08
CA GLN A 95 13.14 -5.60 1.21
C GLN A 95 13.76 -4.37 1.88
N ILE A 96 12.96 -3.54 2.56
CA ILE A 96 13.44 -2.36 3.28
C ILE A 96 14.30 -2.74 4.50
N LEU A 97 13.96 -3.84 5.20
CA LEU A 97 14.75 -4.33 6.32
C LEU A 97 16.09 -4.91 5.85
N ASP A 98 16.11 -5.57 4.69
CA ASP A 98 17.32 -6.14 4.08
C ASP A 98 18.24 -5.03 3.52
N ASP A 99 17.66 -3.94 2.98
CA ASP A 99 18.38 -2.74 2.54
C ASP A 99 17.72 -1.43 3.01
N PRO A 100 18.08 -0.91 4.21
CA PRO A 100 17.55 0.35 4.72
C PRO A 100 17.88 1.58 3.86
N ALA A 101 18.85 1.50 2.94
CA ALA A 101 19.18 2.61 2.06
C ALA A 101 18.02 2.96 1.10
N GLU A 102 17.10 2.02 0.87
CA GLU A 102 15.87 2.23 0.10
C GLU A 102 15.07 3.44 0.61
N ILE A 103 14.96 3.59 1.93
CA ILE A 103 14.24 4.71 2.57
C ILE A 103 15.15 5.91 2.90
N SER A 104 16.29 6.05 2.23
CA SER A 104 17.20 7.19 2.45
C SER A 104 16.68 8.53 1.92
N SER A 105 15.71 8.51 0.99
CA SER A 105 15.04 9.74 0.54
C SER A 105 13.89 10.11 1.47
N ARG A 106 13.73 11.40 1.76
CA ARG A 106 12.64 11.91 2.62
C ARG A 106 11.27 11.54 2.05
N GLY A 107 11.13 11.60 0.73
CA GLY A 107 9.89 11.22 0.03
C GLY A 107 9.52 9.75 0.26
N TYR A 108 10.46 8.83 0.07
CA TYR A 108 10.17 7.39 0.21
C TYR A 108 10.06 6.95 1.67
N GLN A 109 10.84 7.54 2.58
CA GLN A 109 10.66 7.34 4.03
C GLN A 109 9.27 7.77 4.50
N SER A 110 8.85 8.99 4.12
CA SER A 110 7.52 9.51 4.46
C SER A 110 6.40 8.67 3.86
N TYR A 111 6.58 8.24 2.61
CA TYR A 111 5.69 7.30 1.96
C TYR A 111 5.60 5.97 2.73
N THR A 112 6.72 5.50 3.28
CA THR A 112 6.81 4.24 4.01
C THR A 112 5.98 4.28 5.29
N VAL A 113 6.20 5.30 6.14
CA VAL A 113 5.45 5.48 7.38
C VAL A 113 3.94 5.58 7.10
N LEU A 114 3.52 6.43 6.16
CA LEU A 114 2.10 6.63 5.88
C LEU A 114 1.43 5.41 5.24
N THR A 115 2.20 4.59 4.55
CA THR A 115 1.74 3.30 4.03
C THR A 115 1.52 2.30 5.16
N LEU A 116 2.45 2.21 6.11
CA LEU A 116 2.31 1.34 7.29
C LEU A 116 1.06 1.70 8.10
N CYS A 117 0.76 2.99 8.28
CA CYS A 117 -0.52 3.41 8.89
C CYS A 117 -1.74 2.87 8.11
N ARG A 118 -1.71 2.88 6.77
CA ARG A 118 -2.80 2.36 5.94
C ARG A 118 -2.90 0.83 6.02
N ILE A 119 -1.77 0.14 6.08
CA ILE A 119 -1.72 -1.31 6.31
C ILE A 119 -2.46 -1.64 7.60
N LEU A 120 -2.07 -1.05 8.73
CA LEU A 120 -2.72 -1.31 10.03
C LEU A 120 -4.20 -0.96 10.02
N TYR A 121 -4.57 0.18 9.41
CA TYR A 121 -5.98 0.55 9.27
C TYR A 121 -6.77 -0.54 8.53
N THR A 122 -6.25 -1.03 7.41
CA THR A 122 -6.91 -2.08 6.64
C THR A 122 -6.97 -3.40 7.39
N LEU A 123 -5.94 -3.77 8.16
CA LEU A 123 -5.97 -4.95 9.01
C LEU A 123 -7.10 -4.86 10.05
N HIS A 124 -7.20 -3.73 10.76
CA HIS A 124 -8.23 -3.51 11.78
C HIS A 124 -9.65 -3.43 11.19
N HIS A 125 -9.85 -2.61 10.16
CA HIS A 125 -11.19 -2.26 9.69
C HIS A 125 -11.66 -3.07 8.49
N GLY A 126 -10.75 -3.79 7.82
CA GLY A 126 -11.09 -4.49 6.58
C GLY A 126 -11.53 -3.55 5.46
N ALA A 127 -10.93 -2.35 5.40
CA ALA A 127 -11.27 -1.29 4.46
C ALA A 127 -10.03 -0.49 4.03
N VAL A 128 -10.06 0.11 2.84
CA VAL A 128 -8.95 0.95 2.34
C VAL A 128 -9.17 2.41 2.74
N ALA A 129 -8.26 2.97 3.54
CA ALA A 129 -8.28 4.39 3.93
C ALA A 129 -7.40 5.26 3.04
N SER A 130 -7.65 6.58 3.06
CA SER A 130 -6.70 7.59 2.56
C SER A 130 -5.49 7.70 3.50
N LYS A 131 -4.38 8.29 3.02
CA LYS A 131 -3.20 8.54 3.88
C LYS A 131 -3.57 9.40 5.10
N THR A 132 -4.37 10.44 4.91
CA THR A 132 -4.80 11.33 6.00
C THR A 132 -5.58 10.59 7.07
N LEU A 133 -6.60 9.82 6.64
CA LEU A 133 -7.46 9.10 7.56
C LEU A 133 -6.67 8.04 8.34
N ALA A 134 -5.82 7.28 7.66
CA ALA A 134 -5.02 6.25 8.30
C ALA A 134 -3.96 6.82 9.25
N ALA A 135 -3.30 7.94 8.88
CA ALA A 135 -2.34 8.61 9.74
C ALA A 135 -2.99 9.10 11.03
N ARG A 136 -4.12 9.81 10.91
CA ARG A 136 -4.87 10.29 12.07
C ARG A 136 -5.35 9.15 12.96
N TRP A 137 -5.96 8.12 12.37
CA TRP A 137 -6.38 6.92 13.11
C TRP A 137 -5.21 6.27 13.85
N ALA A 138 -4.04 6.17 13.21
CA ALA A 138 -2.85 5.60 13.82
C ALA A 138 -2.36 6.44 15.01
N GLN A 139 -2.37 7.77 14.91
CA GLN A 139 -2.02 8.68 16.02
C GLN A 139 -3.00 8.59 17.20
N GLU A 140 -4.28 8.32 16.92
CA GLU A 140 -5.33 8.19 17.95
C GLU A 140 -5.37 6.80 18.60
N THR A 141 -4.86 5.75 17.94
CA THR A 141 -5.05 4.34 18.34
C THR A 141 -3.76 3.63 18.75
N LEU A 142 -2.64 3.96 18.14
CA LEU A 142 -1.36 3.30 18.42
C LEU A 142 -0.67 3.96 19.62
N ASP A 143 0.42 3.34 20.08
CA ASP A 143 1.28 3.91 21.12
C ASP A 143 1.74 5.33 20.74
N GLU A 144 1.64 6.27 21.68
CA GLU A 144 1.92 7.70 21.48
C GLU A 144 3.33 7.97 20.97
N ARG A 145 4.28 7.05 21.19
CA ARG A 145 5.65 7.14 20.68
C ARG A 145 5.72 7.25 19.15
N TRP A 146 4.69 6.78 18.43
CA TRP A 146 4.65 6.83 16.96
C TRP A 146 4.15 8.15 16.41
N THR A 147 3.44 8.95 17.21
CA THR A 147 2.84 10.22 16.77
C THR A 147 3.87 11.18 16.17
N PRO A 148 5.04 11.42 16.81
CA PRO A 148 6.06 12.30 16.24
C PRO A 148 6.60 11.81 14.89
N LEU A 149 6.81 10.50 14.71
CA LEU A 149 7.25 9.93 13.43
C LEU A 149 6.22 10.17 12.33
N ILE A 150 4.94 9.95 12.64
CA ILE A 150 3.82 10.14 11.69
C ILE A 150 3.69 11.61 11.29
N ASP A 151 3.81 12.54 12.23
CA ASP A 151 3.77 13.98 11.94
C ASP A 151 4.93 14.41 11.04
N ARG A 152 6.15 13.97 11.34
CA ARG A 152 7.33 14.27 10.53
C ARG A 152 7.21 13.65 9.13
N ALA A 153 6.69 12.43 9.01
CA ALA A 153 6.41 11.81 7.72
C ALA A 153 5.33 12.58 6.93
N TRP A 154 4.30 13.08 7.61
CA TRP A 154 3.27 13.89 6.98
C TRP A 154 3.84 15.17 6.36
N LEU A 155 4.65 15.91 7.12
CA LEU A 155 5.34 17.13 6.67
C LEU A 155 6.38 16.83 5.59
N GLY A 156 7.08 15.70 5.69
CA GLY A 156 8.13 15.27 4.75
C GLY A 156 7.68 15.16 3.30
N ARG A 157 6.38 14.94 3.06
CA ARG A 157 5.78 14.91 1.73
C ARG A 157 5.94 16.22 0.96
N GLN A 158 6.13 17.35 1.65
CA GLN A 158 6.31 18.66 1.02
C GLN A 158 7.72 18.81 0.44
N ASN A 159 8.69 18.05 0.95
CA ASN A 159 10.09 18.13 0.55
C ASN A 159 10.65 16.75 0.18
N PRO A 160 10.05 16.04 -0.80
CA PRO A 160 10.36 14.63 -1.06
C PRO A 160 11.76 14.39 -1.62
N GLY A 161 12.39 15.41 -2.21
CA GLY A 161 13.74 15.34 -2.78
C GLY A 161 14.88 15.50 -1.78
N LEU A 162 14.57 15.81 -0.51
CA LEU A 162 15.59 15.87 0.54
C LEU A 162 16.01 14.46 0.99
N LYS A 163 17.15 14.38 1.67
CA LYS A 163 17.56 13.17 2.38
C LYS A 163 16.71 12.99 3.65
N ALA A 164 16.37 11.76 3.98
CA ALA A 164 15.79 11.45 5.28
C ALA A 164 16.86 11.55 6.38
N GLU A 165 16.49 12.08 7.54
CA GLU A 165 17.36 12.10 8.70
C GLU A 165 17.61 10.67 9.19
N SER A 166 18.81 10.40 9.71
CA SER A 166 19.17 9.04 10.13
C SER A 166 18.26 8.51 11.25
N ASN A 167 17.82 9.41 12.14
CA ASN A 167 16.86 9.07 13.19
C ASN A 167 15.47 8.74 12.63
N ASP A 168 15.00 9.48 11.62
CA ASP A 168 13.71 9.18 10.95
C ASP A 168 13.76 7.83 10.23
N VAL A 169 14.90 7.47 9.62
CA VAL A 169 15.11 6.14 9.02
C VAL A 169 15.04 5.06 10.10
N ASN A 170 15.78 5.19 11.20
CA ASN A 170 15.79 4.20 12.28
C ASN A 170 14.40 4.02 12.92
N GLU A 171 13.71 5.12 13.24
CA GLU A 171 12.33 5.06 13.76
C GLU A 171 11.36 4.42 12.76
N THR A 172 11.57 4.61 11.45
CA THR A 172 10.77 3.95 10.41
C THR A 172 11.00 2.44 10.40
N LEU A 173 12.25 1.98 10.60
CA LEU A 173 12.56 0.55 10.71
C LEU A 173 11.92 -0.07 11.95
N ASP A 174 11.91 0.65 13.08
CA ASP A 174 11.21 0.20 14.29
C ASP A 174 9.70 0.17 14.08
N PHE A 175 9.14 1.12 13.34
CA PHE A 175 7.73 1.12 13.00
C PHE A 175 7.36 -0.03 12.08
N ILE A 176 8.24 -0.42 11.14
CA ILE A 176 8.09 -1.64 10.33
C ILE A 176 8.01 -2.87 11.23
N ARG A 177 8.94 -3.02 12.18
CA ARG A 177 8.96 -4.17 13.10
C ARG A 177 7.69 -4.24 13.93
N TYR A 178 7.23 -3.11 14.45
CA TYR A 178 5.96 -3.00 15.16
C TYR A 178 4.76 -3.43 14.30
N ASN A 179 4.70 -2.99 13.04
CA ASN A 179 3.64 -3.41 12.11
C ASN A 179 3.65 -4.93 11.89
N LEU A 180 4.84 -5.52 11.73
CA LEU A 180 5.01 -6.97 11.57
C LEU A 180 4.55 -7.73 12.83
N GLU A 181 4.84 -7.23 14.02
CA GLU A 181 4.36 -7.81 15.28
C GLU A 181 2.83 -7.75 15.39
N CYS A 182 2.21 -6.58 15.15
CA CYS A 182 0.76 -6.43 15.13
C CYS A 182 0.09 -7.39 14.13
N SER A 183 0.70 -7.61 12.97
CA SER A 183 0.15 -8.48 11.91
C SER A 183 -0.02 -9.95 12.36
N GLN A 184 0.76 -10.42 13.34
CA GLN A 184 0.66 -11.80 13.85
C GLN A 184 -0.69 -12.08 14.51
N GLN A 185 -1.33 -11.06 15.08
CA GLN A 185 -2.66 -11.18 15.71
C GLN A 185 -3.75 -11.46 14.67
N PHE A 186 -3.58 -10.97 13.45
CA PHE A 186 -4.52 -11.16 12.34
C PHE A 186 -4.35 -12.52 11.66
N LYS A 187 -3.14 -13.11 11.64
CA LYS A 187 -2.92 -14.47 11.11
C LYS A 187 -3.63 -15.55 11.94
N ARG A 188 -3.58 -15.44 13.27
CA ARG A 188 -4.18 -16.42 14.19
C ARG A 188 -5.71 -16.50 14.08
N THR A 189 -6.34 -15.43 13.59
CA THR A 189 -7.80 -15.37 13.45
C THR A 189 -8.30 -16.07 12.18
N THR A 190 -7.44 -16.21 11.16
CA THR A 190 -7.82 -16.80 9.85
C THR A 190 -7.62 -18.33 9.80
N GLU A 191 -6.71 -18.89 10.61
CA GLU A 191 -6.45 -20.35 10.68
C GLU A 191 -7.40 -21.12 11.61
N GLY A 192 -8.24 -20.42 12.37
CA GLY A 192 -9.15 -20.99 13.38
C GLY A 192 -10.62 -21.08 12.97
N ARG A 193 -10.95 -21.04 11.67
CA ARG A 193 -12.32 -21.18 11.14
C ARG A 193 -12.42 -22.24 10.07
#